data_AF-A0A7V9I444-F1
#
_entry.id   AF-A0A7V9I444-F1
#
_cell.length_a   1.000
_cell.length_b   1.000
_cell.length_c   1.000
_cell.angle_alpha   90.00
_cell.angle_beta   90.00
_cell.angle_gamma   90.00
#
_symmetry.space_group_name_H-M   'P 1'
#
loop_
_entity.id
_entity.type
_entity.pdbx_description
1 polymer ?
#
loop_
_entity_poly.entity_id
_entity_poly.type
_entity_poly.pdbx_seq_one_letter_code
_entity_poly.pdbx_strand_id
1 'polypeptide(L)'
;PFVVASTLDAKKVLPHRIRWIARPNLAASQVSKVEFLIDGRVRWDEEKTPYVYGDNSNWLVTSWLAPGLHRFTVRAEAKDGRIARRTTVARVVAAPSPPAALRGRWEHSFGAGTWLLTVDKVGWKILDPFGTGNLIDVAYFSGGRLQARGGIFTKVDDPFEGNGWCQDLNAPVNYRWSVAGDTLSLTHFGADRCTDGGEAAKQHYAWVGAWTRAA
;
A
#
# COMPACT_ATOMS: atom_id res chain seq x y z
N PRO A 1 -15.35 -18.98 24.66
CA PRO A 1 -15.32 -17.50 24.52
C PRO A 1 -14.91 -17.13 23.08
N PHE A 2 -15.46 -16.05 22.52
CA PHE A 2 -15.02 -15.56 21.21
C PHE A 2 -13.77 -14.68 21.39
N VAL A 3 -12.67 -15.02 20.72
CA VAL A 3 -11.40 -14.30 20.78
C VAL A 3 -10.81 -14.14 19.38
N VAL A 4 -9.96 -13.13 19.22
CA VAL A 4 -9.19 -12.87 18.00
C VAL A 4 -7.73 -12.63 18.37
N ALA A 5 -6.81 -13.31 17.70
CA ALA A 5 -5.37 -13.07 17.79
C ALA A 5 -4.90 -12.16 16.65
N SER A 6 -3.75 -11.51 16.82
CA SER A 6 -3.16 -10.65 15.79
C SER A 6 -1.68 -10.97 15.57
N THR A 7 -1.20 -10.90 14.32
CA THR A 7 0.25 -11.02 14.05
C THR A 7 1.09 -9.87 14.62
N LEU A 8 0.45 -8.78 15.05
CA LEU A 8 1.13 -7.69 15.74
C LEU A 8 1.29 -7.96 17.25
N ASP A 9 0.73 -9.04 17.78
CA ASP A 9 0.89 -9.38 19.19
C ASP A 9 2.37 -9.42 19.61
N ALA A 10 2.64 -8.84 20.78
CA ALA A 10 3.99 -8.65 21.35
C ALA A 10 4.96 -7.74 20.54
N LYS A 11 4.55 -7.16 19.41
CA LYS A 11 5.38 -6.18 18.69
C LYS A 11 5.40 -4.86 19.46
N LYS A 12 6.59 -4.44 19.89
CA LYS A 12 6.82 -3.12 20.53
C LYS A 12 7.16 -2.02 19.52
N VAL A 13 7.72 -2.41 18.38
CA VAL A 13 8.10 -1.52 17.27
C VAL A 13 7.66 -2.18 15.97
N LEU A 14 7.04 -1.40 15.06
CA LEU A 14 6.70 -1.89 13.73
C LEU A 14 7.77 -1.45 12.72
N PRO A 15 8.25 -2.36 11.85
CA PRO A 15 9.02 -1.98 10.68
C PRO A 15 8.14 -1.23 9.67
N HIS A 16 8.78 -0.64 8.65
CA HIS A 16 8.08 0.05 7.54
C HIS A 16 6.96 -0.78 6.92
N ARG A 17 7.14 -2.11 6.83
CA ARG A 17 6.15 -3.06 6.32
C ARG A 17 6.01 -4.27 7.22
N ILE A 18 4.78 -4.64 7.54
CA ILE A 18 4.49 -5.88 8.27
C ILE A 18 3.17 -6.51 7.80
N ARG A 19 3.12 -7.84 7.79
CA ARG A 19 1.87 -8.59 7.58
C ARG A 19 1.00 -8.44 8.81
N TRP A 20 -0.15 -7.78 8.66
CA TRP A 20 -1.14 -7.64 9.72
C TRP A 20 -2.33 -8.56 9.44
N ILE A 21 -2.42 -9.64 10.20
CA ILE A 21 -3.40 -10.72 10.02
C ILE A 21 -4.15 -10.90 11.33
N ALA A 22 -5.46 -11.06 11.23
CA ALA A 22 -6.32 -11.42 12.33
C ALA A 22 -6.66 -12.91 12.29
N ARG A 23 -6.73 -13.54 13.45
CA ARG A 23 -7.09 -14.97 13.59
C ARG A 23 -8.19 -15.13 14.64
N PRO A 24 -9.47 -14.98 14.24
CA PRO A 24 -10.60 -15.32 15.09
C PRO A 24 -10.57 -16.83 15.42
N ASN A 25 -11.02 -17.21 16.63
CA ASN A 25 -11.09 -18.63 17.02
C ASN A 25 -12.39 -19.34 16.60
N LEU A 26 -13.16 -18.75 15.69
CA LEU A 26 -14.37 -19.33 15.10
C LEU A 26 -14.09 -19.85 13.70
N ALA A 27 -14.95 -20.74 13.19
CA ALA A 27 -14.91 -21.13 11.79
C ALA A 27 -15.23 -19.91 10.89
N ALA A 28 -14.63 -19.85 9.70
CA ALA A 28 -14.86 -18.74 8.76
C ALA A 28 -16.35 -18.53 8.43
N SER A 29 -17.14 -19.60 8.35
CA SER A 29 -18.59 -19.55 8.11
C SER A 29 -19.38 -18.85 9.21
N GLN A 30 -18.80 -18.68 10.41
CA GLN A 30 -19.41 -18.07 11.59
C GLN A 30 -18.94 -16.63 11.83
N VAL A 31 -17.90 -16.18 11.13
CA VAL A 31 -17.41 -14.79 11.20
C VAL A 31 -18.13 -13.98 10.13
N SER A 32 -18.63 -12.80 10.52
CA SER A 32 -19.25 -11.84 9.61
C SER A 32 -18.17 -11.03 8.90
N LYS A 33 -17.30 -10.39 9.69
CA LYS A 33 -16.17 -9.59 9.19
C LYS A 33 -15.09 -9.39 10.25
N VAL A 34 -13.93 -8.93 9.81
CA VAL A 34 -12.86 -8.41 10.66
C VAL A 34 -12.48 -7.00 10.22
N GLU A 35 -12.51 -6.07 11.15
CA GLU A 35 -12.06 -4.70 10.95
C GLU A 35 -10.67 -4.49 11.56
N PHE A 36 -9.85 -3.73 10.85
CA PHE A 36 -8.53 -3.31 11.27
C PHE A 36 -8.55 -1.81 11.54
N LEU A 37 -8.23 -1.44 12.79
CA LEU A 37 -8.30 -0.08 13.27
C LEU A 37 -6.92 0.43 13.68
N ILE A 38 -6.60 1.66 13.28
CA ILE A 38 -5.40 2.37 13.72
C ILE A 38 -5.86 3.63 14.44
N ASP A 39 -5.46 3.74 15.71
CA ASP A 39 -5.85 4.82 16.63
C ASP A 39 -7.37 5.03 16.72
N GLY A 40 -8.11 3.91 16.73
CA GLY A 40 -9.56 3.89 16.88
C GLY A 40 -10.36 4.12 15.60
N ARG A 41 -9.69 4.42 14.47
CA ARG A 41 -10.35 4.58 13.17
C ARG A 41 -10.22 3.30 12.35
N VAL A 42 -11.32 2.84 11.75
CA VAL A 42 -11.28 1.70 10.81
C VAL A 42 -10.51 2.13 9.56
N ARG A 43 -9.59 1.27 9.13
CA ARG A 43 -8.69 1.48 8.00
C ARG A 43 -8.82 0.42 6.92
N TRP A 44 -9.32 -0.74 7.30
CA TRP A 44 -9.62 -1.86 6.42
C TRP A 44 -10.67 -2.73 7.10
N ASP A 45 -11.55 -3.32 6.31
CA ASP A 45 -12.44 -4.40 6.72
C ASP A 45 -12.30 -5.57 5.74
N GLU A 46 -12.38 -6.78 6.28
CA GLU A 46 -12.18 -8.01 5.54
C GLU A 46 -13.28 -9.00 5.93
N GLU A 47 -14.11 -9.35 4.95
CA GLU A 47 -15.23 -10.27 5.12
C GLU A 47 -14.83 -11.72 4.81
N LYS A 48 -13.71 -11.92 4.09
CA LYS A 48 -13.27 -13.22 3.58
C LYS A 48 -11.98 -13.67 4.24
N THR A 49 -11.92 -14.97 4.53
CA THR A 49 -10.67 -15.58 5.03
C THR A 49 -9.68 -15.75 3.86
N PRO A 50 -8.38 -15.51 4.05
CA PRO A 50 -7.73 -15.08 5.29
C PRO A 50 -7.97 -13.60 5.63
N TYR A 51 -8.20 -13.29 6.91
CA TYR A 51 -8.43 -11.91 7.37
C TYR A 51 -7.12 -11.11 7.43
N VAL A 52 -6.83 -10.35 6.38
CA VAL A 52 -5.56 -9.64 6.18
C VAL A 52 -5.82 -8.17 5.92
N TYR A 53 -4.99 -7.29 6.49
CA TYR A 53 -5.02 -5.86 6.18
C TYR A 53 -4.67 -5.58 4.72
N GLY A 54 -5.58 -4.91 4.00
CA GLY A 54 -5.34 -4.39 2.66
C GLY A 54 -5.30 -5.44 1.56
N ASP A 55 -6.01 -6.57 1.72
CA ASP A 55 -6.03 -7.77 0.85
C ASP A 55 -4.95 -8.82 1.15
N ASN A 56 -5.21 -10.06 0.70
CA ASN A 56 -4.53 -11.31 1.00
C ASN A 56 -3.01 -11.26 0.84
N SER A 57 -2.50 -10.47 -0.09
CA SER A 57 -1.08 -10.38 -0.43
C SER A 57 -0.41 -9.08 0.03
N ASN A 58 -1.17 -8.18 0.65
CA ASN A 58 -0.68 -6.84 0.94
C ASN A 58 -0.03 -6.70 2.32
N TRP A 59 0.43 -5.51 2.64
CA TRP A 59 1.19 -5.20 3.85
C TRP A 59 0.60 -3.98 4.52
N LEU A 60 0.61 -3.98 5.85
CA LEU A 60 0.53 -2.71 6.56
C LEU A 60 1.83 -1.97 6.31
N VAL A 61 1.74 -0.86 5.56
CA VAL A 61 2.84 0.08 5.32
C VAL A 61 2.66 1.25 6.28
N THR A 62 3.68 1.59 7.07
CA THR A 62 3.54 2.55 8.18
C THR A 62 3.96 3.98 7.82
N SER A 63 4.38 4.26 6.59
CA SER A 63 4.97 5.55 6.20
C SER A 63 4.02 6.75 6.22
N TRP A 64 2.71 6.50 6.16
CA TRP A 64 1.68 7.53 6.31
C TRP A 64 1.38 7.88 7.77
N LEU A 65 1.85 7.06 8.72
CA LEU A 65 1.69 7.33 10.15
C LEU A 65 2.80 8.26 10.64
N ALA A 66 2.46 9.10 11.62
CA ALA A 66 3.47 9.88 12.32
C ALA A 66 4.45 8.94 13.07
N PRO A 67 5.73 9.30 13.24
CA PRO A 67 6.60 8.56 14.14
C PRO A 67 6.09 8.66 15.58
N GLY A 68 5.91 7.55 16.28
CA GLY A 68 5.31 7.58 17.62
C GLY A 68 4.63 6.28 18.02
N LEU A 69 3.97 6.28 19.18
CA LEU A 69 3.15 5.16 19.64
C LEU A 69 1.77 5.22 18.97
N HIS A 70 1.35 4.08 18.42
CA HIS A 70 0.03 3.90 17.81
C HIS A 70 -0.68 2.69 18.41
N ARG A 71 -2.01 2.70 18.34
CA ARG A 71 -2.87 1.58 18.75
C ARG A 71 -3.38 0.85 17.51
N PHE A 72 -2.93 -0.39 17.33
CA PHE A 72 -3.37 -1.27 16.24
C PHE A 72 -4.37 -2.28 16.80
N THR A 73 -5.63 -2.20 16.37
CA THR A 73 -6.71 -3.05 16.88
C THR A 73 -7.31 -3.89 15.77
N VAL A 74 -7.45 -5.19 16.00
CA VAL A 74 -8.34 -6.04 15.20
C VAL A 74 -9.65 -6.22 15.96
N ARG A 75 -10.78 -6.05 15.25
CA ARG A 75 -12.13 -6.22 15.77
C ARG A 75 -12.85 -7.23 14.89
N ALA A 76 -13.09 -8.42 15.43
CA ALA A 76 -13.80 -9.49 14.73
C ALA A 76 -15.26 -9.51 15.18
N GLU A 77 -16.18 -9.63 14.22
CA GLU A 77 -17.62 -9.72 14.44
C GLU A 77 -18.11 -11.10 13.99
N ALA A 78 -18.79 -11.83 14.87
CA ALA A 78 -19.43 -13.10 14.54
C ALA A 78 -20.83 -12.85 13.97
N LYS A 79 -21.35 -13.79 13.17
CA LYS A 79 -22.70 -13.70 12.59
C LYS A 79 -23.83 -13.70 13.62
N ASP A 80 -23.55 -14.15 14.84
CA ASP A 80 -24.47 -14.10 15.97
C ASP A 80 -24.37 -12.79 16.79
N GLY A 81 -23.64 -11.80 16.28
CA GLY A 81 -23.50 -10.47 16.88
C GLY A 81 -22.42 -10.35 17.97
N ARG A 82 -21.76 -11.45 18.36
CA ARG A 82 -20.63 -11.38 19.30
C ARG A 82 -19.46 -10.64 18.67
N ILE A 83 -18.73 -9.88 19.50
CA ILE A 83 -17.56 -9.12 19.07
C ILE A 83 -16.34 -9.51 19.91
N ALA A 84 -15.21 -9.78 19.24
CA ALA A 84 -13.90 -9.92 19.87
C ALA A 84 -12.97 -8.77 19.44
N ARG A 85 -12.14 -8.28 20.37
CA ARG A 85 -11.17 -7.22 20.10
C ARG A 85 -9.79 -7.61 20.61
N ARG A 86 -8.76 -7.23 19.87
CA ARG A 86 -7.36 -7.35 20.29
C ARG A 86 -6.58 -6.14 19.86
N THR A 87 -5.95 -5.45 20.81
CA THR A 87 -5.14 -4.25 20.56
C THR A 87 -3.68 -4.50 20.88
N THR A 88 -2.81 -4.11 19.96
CA THR A 88 -1.37 -3.97 20.16
C THR A 88 -1.01 -2.48 20.19
N VAL A 89 -0.19 -2.08 21.16
CA VAL A 89 0.44 -0.75 21.16
C VAL A 89 1.88 -0.93 20.70
N ALA A 90 2.23 -0.27 19.59
CA ALA A 90 3.56 -0.37 19.01
C ALA A 90 4.06 0.99 18.54
N ARG A 91 5.37 1.19 18.60
CA ARG A 91 6.04 2.38 18.07
C ARG A 91 6.23 2.23 16.55
N VAL A 92 5.80 3.23 15.80
CA VAL A 92 6.16 3.43 14.40
C VAL A 92 7.41 4.31 14.35
N VAL A 93 8.38 3.88 13.54
CA VAL A 93 9.60 4.66 13.26
C VAL A 93 9.38 5.58 12.06
N ALA A 94 10.19 6.61 11.94
CA ALA A 94 10.14 7.49 10.78
C ALA A 94 10.41 6.71 9.49
N ALA A 95 9.61 6.96 8.46
CA ALA A 95 9.81 6.41 7.13
C ALA A 95 11.12 6.93 6.53
N PRO A 96 11.85 6.10 5.77
CA PRO A 96 13.00 6.58 5.01
C PRO A 96 12.54 7.66 4.01
N SER A 97 13.34 8.70 3.85
CA SER A 97 13.06 9.70 2.81
C SER A 97 13.39 9.12 1.43
N PRO A 98 12.58 9.42 0.40
CA PRO A 98 12.96 9.12 -0.97
C PRO A 98 14.23 9.88 -1.38
N PRO A 99 14.99 9.38 -2.37
CA PRO A 99 16.10 10.11 -2.97
C PRO A 99 15.70 11.54 -3.32
N ALA A 100 16.54 12.51 -2.94
CA ALA A 100 16.21 13.93 -3.06
C ALA A 100 15.81 14.35 -4.48
N ALA A 101 16.48 13.77 -5.50
CA ALA A 101 16.22 14.04 -6.90
C ALA A 101 14.80 13.64 -7.35
N LEU A 102 14.22 12.59 -6.73
CA LEU A 102 12.88 12.08 -7.07
C LEU A 102 11.75 12.87 -6.41
N ARG A 103 12.03 13.60 -5.32
CA ARG A 103 10.99 14.29 -4.54
C ARG A 103 10.25 15.33 -5.38
N GLY A 104 8.96 15.44 -5.10
CA GLY A 104 8.08 16.43 -5.71
C GLY A 104 7.08 15.81 -6.67
N ARG A 105 6.59 16.64 -7.58
CA ARG A 105 5.54 16.30 -8.54
C ARG A 105 6.11 16.15 -9.94
N TRP A 106 5.58 15.19 -10.68
CA TRP A 106 5.96 14.84 -12.03
C TRP A 106 4.72 14.60 -12.88
N GLU A 107 4.84 14.87 -14.17
CA GLU A 107 3.79 14.74 -15.18
C GLU A 107 4.25 13.84 -16.31
N HIS A 108 3.38 12.96 -16.76
CA HIS A 108 3.61 12.12 -17.93
C HIS A 108 2.32 12.05 -18.75
N SER A 109 2.36 12.59 -19.97
CA SER A 109 1.26 12.47 -20.92
C SER A 109 1.32 11.11 -21.61
N PHE A 110 0.33 10.25 -21.33
CA PHE A 110 0.24 8.92 -21.88
C PHE A 110 -1.23 8.54 -22.13
N GLY A 111 -1.51 8.02 -23.33
CA GLY A 111 -2.85 7.58 -23.71
C GLY A 111 -3.89 8.70 -23.61
N ALA A 112 -4.84 8.54 -22.70
CA ALA A 112 -6.02 9.40 -22.57
C ALA A 112 -5.78 10.76 -21.88
N GLY A 113 -4.56 11.05 -21.40
CA GLY A 113 -4.23 12.36 -20.85
C GLY A 113 -2.97 12.39 -20.00
N THR A 114 -2.91 13.38 -19.09
CA THR A 114 -1.76 13.61 -18.22
C THR A 114 -1.92 12.87 -16.89
N TRP A 115 -0.95 12.02 -16.60
CA TRP A 115 -0.78 11.36 -15.32
C TRP A 115 0.06 12.22 -14.41
N LEU A 116 -0.29 12.26 -13.11
CA LEU A 116 0.45 12.99 -12.09
C LEU A 116 1.06 12.02 -11.11
N LEU A 117 2.37 12.11 -10.89
CA LEU A 117 3.11 11.38 -9.88
C LEU A 117 3.59 12.34 -8.79
N THR A 118 3.26 12.06 -7.54
CA THR A 118 3.82 12.73 -6.37
C THR A 118 4.69 11.76 -5.59
N VAL A 119 5.95 12.11 -5.38
CA VAL A 119 6.93 11.32 -4.63
C VAL A 119 7.23 12.02 -3.32
N ASP A 120 6.88 11.36 -2.21
CA ASP A 120 7.19 11.83 -0.87
C ASP A 120 7.58 10.68 0.08
N LYS A 121 7.62 10.97 1.39
CA LYS A 121 7.97 9.98 2.43
C LYS A 121 6.89 8.92 2.65
N VAL A 122 5.65 9.18 2.26
CA VAL A 122 4.53 8.26 2.39
C VAL A 122 4.64 7.18 1.32
N GLY A 123 4.88 7.59 0.08
CA GLY A 123 4.98 6.67 -1.04
C GLY A 123 4.91 7.41 -2.36
N TRP A 124 4.50 6.70 -3.41
CA TRP A 124 4.24 7.27 -4.72
C TRP A 124 2.73 7.38 -4.91
N LYS A 125 2.21 8.60 -4.95
CA LYS A 125 0.82 8.85 -5.31
C LYS A 125 0.74 9.09 -6.81
N ILE A 126 -0.02 8.26 -7.52
CA ILE A 126 -0.29 8.43 -8.94
C ILE A 126 -1.76 8.80 -9.10
N LEU A 127 -2.03 9.81 -9.92
CA LEU A 127 -3.36 10.16 -10.38
C LEU A 127 -3.43 9.94 -11.88
N ASP A 128 -4.50 9.29 -12.31
CA ASP A 128 -4.81 9.14 -13.72
C ASP A 128 -5.48 10.40 -14.30
N PRO A 129 -5.64 10.50 -15.63
CA PRO A 129 -6.31 11.64 -16.27
C PRO A 129 -7.79 11.81 -15.92
N PHE A 130 -8.43 10.79 -15.33
CA PHE A 130 -9.85 10.80 -14.97
C PHE A 130 -10.07 11.18 -13.50
N GLY A 131 -9.00 11.43 -12.75
CA GLY A 131 -9.06 11.79 -11.34
C GLY A 131 -9.30 10.59 -10.43
N THR A 132 -8.89 9.38 -10.81
CA THR A 132 -8.68 8.26 -9.88
C THR A 132 -7.20 8.11 -9.58
N GLY A 133 -6.83 7.27 -8.60
CA GLY A 133 -5.42 7.15 -8.27
C GLY A 133 -5.04 5.95 -7.44
N ASN A 134 -3.74 5.90 -7.17
CA ASN A 134 -3.12 4.90 -6.34
C ASN A 134 -2.07 5.51 -5.43
N LEU A 135 -1.91 4.93 -4.25
CA LEU A 135 -0.81 5.22 -3.34
C LEU A 135 0.03 3.96 -3.18
N ILE A 136 1.27 3.99 -3.66
CA ILE A 136 2.12 2.81 -3.80
C ILE A 136 3.30 2.87 -2.83
N ASP A 137 3.58 1.73 -2.17
CA ASP A 137 4.82 1.55 -1.42
C ASP A 137 5.99 1.35 -2.38
N VAL A 138 7.04 2.16 -2.20
CA VAL A 138 8.25 2.13 -3.02
C VAL A 138 9.47 1.97 -2.14
N ALA A 139 10.30 0.99 -2.45
CA ALA A 139 11.64 0.86 -1.88
C ALA A 139 12.72 1.29 -2.87
N TYR A 140 13.70 2.02 -2.36
CA TYR A 140 14.84 2.52 -3.13
C TYR A 140 16.07 1.69 -2.82
N PHE A 141 16.86 1.42 -3.86
CA PHE A 141 18.09 0.65 -3.80
C PHE A 141 19.22 1.42 -4.48
N SER A 142 20.45 1.01 -4.20
CA SER A 142 21.64 1.55 -4.84
C SER A 142 21.63 1.38 -6.37
N GLY A 143 22.32 2.30 -7.05
CA GLY A 143 22.49 2.28 -8.51
C GLY A 143 21.24 2.71 -9.29
N GLY A 144 20.44 3.65 -8.74
CA GLY A 144 19.25 4.14 -9.42
C GLY A 144 18.19 3.06 -9.60
N ARG A 145 18.00 2.19 -8.60
CA ARG A 145 16.98 1.13 -8.64
C ARG A 145 15.89 1.41 -7.62
N LEU A 146 14.67 1.05 -7.97
CA LEU A 146 13.54 1.03 -7.05
C LEU A 146 12.67 -0.20 -7.30
N GLN A 147 11.83 -0.50 -6.32
CA GLN A 147 10.81 -1.51 -6.41
C GLN A 147 9.47 -0.91 -6.01
N ALA A 148 8.54 -0.85 -6.97
CA ALA A 148 7.12 -0.61 -6.72
C ALA A 148 6.54 -1.89 -6.13
N ARG A 149 5.79 -1.79 -5.04
CA ARG A 149 5.30 -2.97 -4.31
C ARG A 149 3.77 -3.02 -4.37
N GLY A 150 3.11 -2.99 -3.22
CA GLY A 150 1.66 -2.98 -3.14
C GLY A 150 1.10 -1.60 -2.86
N GLY A 151 -0.23 -1.51 -2.94
CA GLY A 151 -0.96 -0.32 -2.53
C GLY A 151 -0.88 -0.08 -1.01
N ILE A 152 -0.80 1.19 -0.61
CA ILE A 152 -0.92 1.63 0.77
C ILE A 152 -2.37 1.99 1.00
N PHE A 153 -3.06 1.24 1.85
CA PHE A 153 -4.40 1.57 2.32
C PHE A 153 -4.30 2.47 3.54
N THR A 154 -4.84 3.69 3.49
CA THR A 154 -4.98 4.56 4.68
C THR A 154 -6.43 4.79 5.09
N LYS A 155 -7.40 4.42 4.25
CA LYS A 155 -8.85 4.56 4.49
C LYS A 155 -9.60 3.41 3.81
N VAL A 156 -10.79 3.11 4.34
CA VAL A 156 -11.73 2.17 3.72
C VAL A 156 -12.33 2.80 2.47
N ASP A 157 -12.49 2.02 1.40
CA ASP A 157 -13.13 2.40 0.13
C ASP A 157 -12.61 3.70 -0.53
N ASP A 158 -11.31 3.99 -0.36
CA ASP A 158 -10.70 5.19 -0.97
C ASP A 158 -10.29 4.89 -2.42
N PRO A 159 -10.91 5.55 -3.43
CA PRO A 159 -10.62 5.28 -4.84
C PRO A 159 -9.25 5.82 -5.29
N PHE A 160 -8.49 6.46 -4.39
CA PHE A 160 -7.17 7.04 -4.67
C PHE A 160 -6.03 6.25 -4.02
N GLU A 161 -6.33 5.21 -3.27
CA GLU A 161 -5.36 4.49 -2.43
C GLU A 161 -5.58 2.98 -2.51
N GLY A 162 -4.56 2.20 -2.14
CA GLY A 162 -4.73 0.76 -1.90
C GLY A 162 -4.84 -0.16 -3.12
N ASN A 163 -5.28 0.29 -4.30
CA ASN A 163 -5.34 -0.65 -5.44
C ASN A 163 -3.94 -1.12 -5.84
N GLY A 164 -3.84 -2.41 -6.14
CA GLY A 164 -2.62 -3.03 -6.62
C GLY A 164 -2.19 -2.41 -7.93
N TRP A 165 -0.91 -2.03 -8.02
CA TRP A 165 -0.26 -1.54 -9.23
C TRP A 165 -0.28 -2.56 -10.38
N CYS A 166 -0.34 -3.85 -10.04
CA CYS A 166 -0.50 -4.96 -10.98
C CYS A 166 -1.51 -5.94 -10.38
N GLN A 167 -2.42 -6.48 -11.22
CA GLN A 167 -3.52 -7.34 -10.77
C GLN A 167 -3.05 -8.63 -10.07
N ASP A 168 -1.81 -9.06 -10.31
CA ASP A 168 -1.16 -10.10 -9.51
C ASP A 168 -0.81 -9.55 -8.11
N LEU A 169 -1.82 -9.54 -7.22
CA LEU A 169 -1.68 -9.70 -5.78
C LEU A 169 -0.49 -8.91 -5.15
N ASN A 170 -0.38 -7.60 -5.40
CA ASN A 170 0.65 -6.76 -4.79
C ASN A 170 2.11 -7.25 -5.02
N ALA A 171 2.35 -7.98 -6.12
CA ALA A 171 3.66 -8.48 -6.47
C ALA A 171 4.62 -7.32 -6.78
N PRO A 172 5.84 -7.31 -6.20
CA PRO A 172 6.77 -6.22 -6.46
C PRO A 172 7.29 -6.20 -7.90
N VAL A 173 7.40 -5.00 -8.46
CA VAL A 173 7.88 -4.68 -9.80
C VAL A 173 9.12 -3.80 -9.70
N ASN A 174 10.17 -4.11 -10.47
CA ASN A 174 11.44 -3.40 -10.36
C ASN A 174 11.63 -2.40 -11.51
N TYR A 175 12.16 -1.23 -11.16
CA TYR A 175 12.46 -0.16 -12.10
C TYR A 175 13.86 0.40 -11.86
N ARG A 176 14.53 0.76 -12.95
CA ARG A 176 15.63 1.70 -12.93
C ARG A 176 15.06 3.11 -13.03
N TRP A 177 15.69 4.04 -12.33
CA TRP A 177 15.33 5.45 -12.34
C TRP A 177 16.56 6.32 -12.50
N SER A 178 16.40 7.42 -13.21
CA SER A 178 17.39 8.50 -13.30
C SER A 178 16.67 9.84 -13.40
N VAL A 179 17.31 10.90 -12.91
CA VAL A 179 16.82 12.27 -13.07
C VAL A 179 17.91 13.08 -13.76
N ALA A 180 17.55 13.72 -14.88
CA ALA A 180 18.40 14.64 -15.62
C ALA A 180 17.62 15.93 -15.90
N GLY A 181 18.06 17.04 -15.29
CA GLY A 181 17.27 18.28 -15.28
C GLY A 181 15.88 18.04 -14.70
N ASP A 182 14.85 18.41 -15.45
CA ASP A 182 13.44 18.22 -15.09
C ASP A 182 12.84 16.93 -15.65
N THR A 183 13.67 15.99 -16.11
CA THR A 183 13.20 14.71 -16.63
C THR A 183 13.56 13.56 -15.68
N LEU A 184 12.53 12.88 -15.17
CA LEU A 184 12.63 11.58 -14.51
C LEU A 184 12.41 10.49 -15.56
N SER A 185 13.37 9.59 -15.74
CA SER A 185 13.21 8.40 -16.57
C SER A 185 12.98 7.18 -15.70
N LEU A 186 11.97 6.39 -16.02
CA LEU A 186 11.70 5.09 -15.39
C LEU A 186 11.73 3.99 -16.44
N THR A 187 12.50 2.94 -16.15
CA THR A 187 12.65 1.79 -17.05
C THR A 187 12.43 0.51 -16.26
N HIS A 188 11.44 -0.29 -16.63
CA HIS A 188 11.23 -1.59 -16.02
C HIS A 188 12.41 -2.53 -16.25
N PHE A 189 12.65 -3.43 -15.29
CA PHE A 189 13.55 -4.55 -15.49
C PHE A 189 13.11 -5.78 -14.67
N GLY A 190 13.56 -6.95 -15.11
CA GLY A 190 13.21 -8.23 -14.49
C GLY A 190 11.90 -8.78 -15.04
N ALA A 191 11.28 -9.70 -14.29
CA ALA A 191 10.01 -10.29 -14.70
C ALA A 191 8.93 -9.21 -14.80
N ASP A 192 8.24 -9.17 -15.94
CA ASP A 192 7.00 -8.44 -16.05
C ASP A 192 5.89 -9.29 -15.39
N ARG A 193 5.30 -8.74 -14.33
CA ARG A 193 4.19 -9.35 -13.60
C ARG A 193 2.90 -8.54 -13.74
N CYS A 194 2.88 -7.65 -14.72
CA CYS A 194 1.82 -6.67 -14.95
C CYS A 194 1.19 -6.81 -16.34
N THR A 195 1.76 -7.67 -17.19
CA THR A 195 1.28 -7.93 -18.56
C THR A 195 0.52 -9.25 -18.65
N ASP A 196 -0.75 -9.23 -18.25
CA ASP A 196 -1.74 -10.22 -18.67
C ASP A 196 -2.55 -9.75 -19.90
N GLY A 197 -2.28 -8.54 -20.40
CA GLY A 197 -3.02 -7.90 -21.49
C GLY A 197 -4.23 -7.06 -21.05
N GLY A 198 -4.52 -6.99 -19.74
CA GLY A 198 -5.62 -6.21 -19.17
C GLY A 198 -5.26 -4.77 -18.80
N GLU A 199 -6.09 -4.12 -17.98
CA GLU A 199 -5.88 -2.77 -17.45
C GLU A 199 -4.53 -2.60 -16.71
N ALA A 200 -4.00 -3.70 -16.15
CA ALA A 200 -2.67 -3.79 -15.56
C ALA A 200 -1.53 -3.45 -16.55
N ALA A 201 -1.70 -3.79 -17.84
CA ALA A 201 -0.74 -3.39 -18.86
C ALA A 201 -0.67 -1.86 -18.97
N LYS A 202 -1.83 -1.17 -18.90
CA LYS A 202 -1.89 0.30 -18.98
C LYS A 202 -1.20 0.98 -17.79
N GLN A 203 -1.35 0.43 -16.59
CA GLN A 203 -0.69 0.98 -15.40
C GLN A 203 0.82 0.84 -15.52
N HIS A 204 1.34 -0.35 -15.87
CA HIS A 204 2.77 -0.52 -16.13
C HIS A 204 3.33 0.49 -17.14
N TYR A 205 2.64 0.69 -18.26
CA TYR A 205 3.05 1.66 -19.29
C TYR A 205 2.96 3.12 -18.81
N ALA A 206 2.08 3.45 -17.85
CA ALA A 206 2.02 4.79 -17.28
C ALA A 206 3.28 5.14 -16.47
N TRP A 207 3.92 4.18 -15.79
CA TRP A 207 5.19 4.46 -15.09
C TRP A 207 6.39 4.54 -16.02
N VAL A 208 6.47 3.64 -17.00
CA VAL A 208 7.63 3.57 -17.89
C VAL A 208 7.67 4.78 -18.81
N GLY A 209 8.84 5.41 -18.93
CA GLY A 209 9.04 6.54 -19.82
C GLY A 209 9.61 7.76 -19.11
N ALA A 210 9.46 8.90 -19.77
CA ALA A 210 9.95 10.19 -19.32
C ALA A 210 8.82 10.97 -18.67
N TRP A 211 9.03 11.33 -17.41
CA TRP A 211 8.19 12.23 -16.66
C TRP A 211 8.87 13.59 -16.56
N THR A 212 8.10 14.66 -16.77
CA THR A 212 8.57 16.04 -16.63
C THR A 212 8.23 16.56 -15.23
N ARG A 213 9.12 17.30 -14.59
CA ARG A 213 8.82 17.93 -13.30
C ARG A 213 7.62 18.87 -13.47
N ALA A 214 6.61 18.70 -12.63
CA ALA A 214 5.46 19.60 -12.65
C ALA A 214 5.87 20.97 -12.08
N ALA A 215 5.29 22.04 -12.64
CA ALA A 215 5.48 23.41 -12.18
C ALA A 215 4.94 23.63 -10.75
#